data_AF-A0A8J2RMQ5-F1
#
_entry.id   AF-A0A8J2RMQ5-F1
#
_cell.length_a   1.000
_cell.length_b   1.000
_cell.length_c   1.000
_cell.angle_alpha   90.00
_cell.angle_beta   90.00
_cell.angle_gamma   90.00
#
_symmetry.space_group_name_H-M   'P 1'
#
loop_
_entity.id
_entity.type
_entity.pdbx_description
1 polymer ?
#
loop_
_entity_poly.entity_id
_entity_poly.type
_entity_poly.pdbx_seq_one_letter_code
_entity_poly.pdbx_strand_id
1 'polypeptide(L)'
;MNEDMAPVMAAKFIELCTGTLAPPGYLGSKVFPHEIVHNHRSGSKSIPSMRGGQIDDHENFLFIADVSSVPAKLGSILFTVQEENDWGTLVSPDFQILLADPQWDTNIVNTIFGHVVVGFNVLDRISKIQLTNATKDFVTIVECGVI
;
A
#
# COMPACT_ATOMS: atom_id res chain seq x y z
N MET A 1 15.56 -6.59 -2.25
CA MET A 1 14.36 -5.89 -2.77
C MET A 1 14.15 -6.41 -4.20
N ASN A 2 12.91 -6.68 -4.63
CA ASN A 2 12.62 -7.17 -6.00
C ASN A 2 12.49 -5.99 -6.98
N GLU A 3 13.47 -5.08 -6.96
CA GLU A 3 13.46 -3.88 -7.82
C GLU A 3 13.34 -4.25 -9.30
N ASP A 4 13.87 -5.42 -9.70
CA ASP A 4 13.81 -5.92 -11.07
C ASP A 4 12.39 -6.29 -11.56
N MET A 5 11.41 -6.44 -10.65
CA MET A 5 10.04 -6.86 -11.02
C MET A 5 9.00 -5.73 -11.00
N ALA A 6 9.28 -4.62 -10.30
CA ALA A 6 8.38 -3.47 -10.19
C ALA A 6 9.18 -2.17 -9.94
N PRO A 7 10.08 -1.79 -10.86
CA PRO A 7 11.07 -0.73 -10.62
C PRO A 7 10.45 0.66 -10.45
N VAL A 8 9.41 1.01 -11.21
CA VAL A 8 8.75 2.33 -11.10
C VAL A 8 8.06 2.44 -9.75
N MET A 9 7.29 1.44 -9.36
CA MET A 9 6.60 1.42 -8.07
C MET A 9 7.59 1.43 -6.89
N ALA A 10 8.63 0.62 -6.95
CA ALA A 10 9.66 0.58 -5.90
C ALA A 10 10.39 1.93 -5.77
N ALA A 11 10.79 2.53 -6.89
CA ALA A 11 11.44 3.85 -6.91
C ALA A 11 10.51 4.92 -6.33
N LYS A 12 9.24 4.97 -6.75
CA LYS A 12 8.25 5.94 -6.23
C LYS A 12 8.05 5.80 -4.73
N PHE A 13 7.96 4.56 -4.23
CA PHE A 13 7.84 4.31 -2.80
C PHE A 13 9.06 4.82 -2.03
N ILE A 14 10.28 4.58 -2.54
CA ILE A 14 11.52 5.08 -1.94
C ILE A 14 11.56 6.62 -1.95
N GLU A 15 11.19 7.25 -3.06
CA GLU A 15 11.18 8.72 -3.16
C GLU A 15 10.20 9.35 -2.15
N LEU A 16 9.06 8.69 -1.89
CA LEU A 16 8.09 9.11 -0.88
C LEU A 16 8.56 8.82 0.56
N CYS A 17 9.25 7.70 0.81
CA CYS A 17 9.89 7.43 2.10
C CYS A 17 11.00 8.44 2.43
N THR A 18 11.75 8.91 1.43
CA THR A 18 12.86 9.86 1.60
C THR A 18 12.43 11.32 1.49
N GLY A 19 11.19 11.58 1.06
CA GLY A 19 10.66 12.92 0.86
C GLY A 19 11.22 13.65 -0.37
N THR A 20 11.91 12.95 -1.27
CA THR A 20 12.50 13.56 -2.49
C THR A 20 11.46 13.87 -3.55
N LEU A 21 10.42 13.05 -3.69
CA LEU A 21 9.32 13.30 -4.65
C LEU A 21 8.35 14.37 -4.15
N ALA A 22 8.06 14.35 -2.85
CA ALA A 22 7.09 15.23 -2.22
C ALA A 22 7.49 15.45 -0.76
N PRO A 23 8.11 16.55 -0.35
CA PRO A 23 8.37 16.80 1.08
C PRO A 23 7.06 17.07 1.84
N PRO A 24 6.81 16.43 3.01
CA PRO A 24 7.70 15.54 3.78
C PRO A 24 7.57 14.05 3.40
N GLY A 25 6.71 13.71 2.45
CA GLY A 25 6.54 12.37 1.90
C GLY A 25 5.61 11.57 2.77
N TYR A 26 6.01 10.35 3.11
CA TYR A 26 5.27 9.54 4.07
C TYR A 26 5.49 9.95 5.52
N LEU A 27 6.47 10.79 5.84
CA LEU A 27 6.70 11.30 7.18
C LEU A 27 5.49 12.11 7.65
N GLY A 28 4.93 11.76 8.81
CA GLY A 28 3.73 12.37 9.35
C GLY A 28 2.41 11.81 8.79
N SER A 29 2.47 10.93 7.79
CA SER A 29 1.27 10.29 7.24
C SER A 29 0.70 9.23 8.20
N LYS A 30 -0.62 9.02 8.09
CA LYS A 30 -1.35 8.08 8.94
C LYS A 30 -1.29 6.67 8.39
N VAL A 31 -1.32 5.71 9.31
CA VAL A 31 -1.45 4.28 9.05
C VAL A 31 -2.61 3.75 9.88
N PHE A 32 -3.55 3.05 9.24
CA PHE A 32 -4.77 2.58 9.89
C PHE A 32 -5.30 1.28 9.28
N PRO A 33 -6.05 0.47 10.05
CA PRO A 33 -6.67 -0.75 9.55
C PRO A 33 -7.61 -0.46 8.38
N HIS A 34 -7.54 -1.28 7.34
CA HIS A 34 -8.35 -1.17 6.14
C HIS A 34 -8.76 -2.57 5.63
N GLU A 35 -9.60 -2.59 4.61
CA GLU A 35 -10.01 -3.82 3.95
C GLU A 35 -9.90 -3.65 2.43
N ILE A 36 -9.28 -4.60 1.76
CA ILE A 36 -9.22 -4.64 0.30
C ILE A 36 -10.37 -5.49 -0.21
N VAL A 37 -11.26 -4.88 -1.00
CA VAL A 37 -12.29 -5.60 -1.74
C VAL A 37 -11.83 -5.73 -3.18
N HIS A 38 -11.43 -6.94 -3.56
CA HIS A 38 -11.02 -7.22 -4.93
C HIS A 38 -12.22 -7.61 -5.77
N ASN A 39 -12.39 -6.94 -6.92
CA ASN A 39 -13.51 -7.07 -7.86
C ASN A 39 -14.86 -6.84 -7.17
N HIS A 40 -15.60 -5.82 -7.61
CA HIS A 40 -16.99 -5.54 -7.19
C HIS A 40 -18.01 -6.63 -7.58
N ARG A 41 -17.62 -7.91 -7.56
CA ARG A 41 -18.50 -9.06 -7.72
C ARG A 41 -19.15 -9.36 -6.38
N SER A 42 -20.46 -9.60 -6.42
CA SER A 42 -21.22 -10.04 -5.26
C SER A 42 -20.59 -11.32 -4.68
N GLY A 43 -20.18 -11.28 -3.40
CA GLY A 43 -19.53 -12.40 -2.70
C GLY A 43 -18.00 -12.33 -2.60
N SER A 44 -17.34 -11.27 -3.10
CA SER A 44 -15.91 -11.06 -2.88
C SER A 44 -15.60 -10.92 -1.39
N LYS A 45 -14.67 -11.75 -0.89
CA LYS A 45 -14.16 -11.65 0.48
C LYS A 45 -13.28 -10.42 0.59
N SER A 46 -13.55 -9.57 1.57
CA SER A 46 -12.59 -8.54 1.95
C SER A 46 -11.36 -9.18 2.57
N ILE A 47 -10.20 -8.59 2.30
CA ILE A 47 -8.94 -9.02 2.89
C ILE A 47 -8.49 -7.93 3.86
N PRO A 48 -8.19 -8.28 5.12
CA PRO A 48 -7.69 -7.32 6.07
C PRO A 48 -6.35 -6.76 5.58
N SER A 49 -6.21 -5.45 5.63
CA SER A 49 -5.00 -4.74 5.26
C SER A 49 -4.72 -3.58 6.22
N MET A 50 -3.55 -3.00 6.08
CA MET A 50 -3.24 -1.67 6.59
C MET A 50 -3.20 -0.71 5.42
N ARG A 51 -3.78 0.48 5.54
CA ARG A 51 -3.57 1.57 4.59
C ARG A 51 -2.66 2.62 5.19
N GLY A 52 -1.76 3.17 4.39
CA GLY A 52 -0.83 4.20 4.79
C GLY A 52 -0.48 5.14 3.65
N GLY A 53 0.28 6.19 3.97
CA GLY A 53 0.83 7.08 2.96
C GLY A 53 -0.17 8.04 2.34
N GLN A 54 -1.25 8.39 3.06
CA GLN A 54 -2.14 9.47 2.64
C GLN A 54 -1.37 10.80 2.60
N ILE A 55 -1.24 11.34 1.40
CA ILE A 55 -0.64 12.65 1.11
C ILE A 55 -1.76 13.58 0.63
N ASP A 56 -1.78 14.82 1.10
CA ASP A 56 -2.87 15.78 0.82
C ASP A 56 -3.02 16.07 -0.70
N ASP A 57 -1.92 16.08 -1.45
CA ASP A 57 -1.87 16.37 -2.89
C ASP A 57 -1.86 15.10 -3.77
N HIS A 58 -2.70 14.14 -3.42
CA HIS A 58 -2.75 12.80 -4.03
C HIS A 58 -2.89 12.79 -5.57
N GLU A 59 -3.61 13.75 -6.18
CA GLU A 59 -3.85 13.79 -7.63
C GLU A 59 -2.57 14.09 -8.43
N ASN A 60 -1.67 14.91 -7.87
CA ASN A 60 -0.41 15.27 -8.54
C ASN A 60 0.65 14.16 -8.48
N PHE A 61 0.43 13.13 -7.66
CA PHE A 61 1.34 12.00 -7.49
C PHE A 61 0.79 10.69 -8.03
N LEU A 62 -0.28 10.73 -8.84
CA LEU A 62 -0.74 9.55 -9.57
C LEU A 62 0.30 9.13 -10.61
N PHE A 63 0.47 7.83 -10.79
CA PHE A 63 1.38 7.28 -11.79
C PHE A 63 0.91 5.92 -12.29
N ILE A 64 1.45 5.49 -13.44
CA ILE A 64 1.16 4.17 -14.00
C ILE A 64 2.06 3.14 -13.31
N ALA A 65 1.44 2.13 -12.69
CA ALA A 65 2.15 1.03 -12.06
C ALA A 65 2.88 0.15 -13.08
N ASP A 66 3.97 -0.49 -12.65
CA ASP A 66 4.58 -1.57 -13.43
C ASP A 66 3.61 -2.75 -13.57
N VAL A 67 3.81 -3.58 -14.59
CA VAL A 67 3.21 -4.91 -14.61
C VAL A 67 4.05 -5.81 -13.71
N SER A 68 3.61 -6.00 -12.46
CA SER A 68 4.33 -6.83 -11.51
C SER A 68 3.91 -8.30 -11.58
N SER A 69 4.90 -9.19 -11.52
CA SER A 69 4.71 -10.63 -11.31
C SER A 69 4.95 -11.07 -9.87
N VAL A 70 5.10 -10.12 -8.94
CA VAL A 70 5.34 -10.42 -7.52
C VAL A 70 4.10 -11.10 -6.93
N PRO A 71 4.22 -12.33 -6.40
CA PRO A 71 3.07 -13.05 -5.87
C PRO A 71 2.51 -12.37 -4.62
N ALA A 72 1.19 -12.31 -4.56
CA ALA A 72 0.46 -11.77 -3.42
C ALA A 72 0.47 -12.74 -2.25
N LYS A 73 0.91 -12.26 -1.08
CA LYS A 73 0.98 -13.03 0.18
C LYS A 73 0.87 -12.10 1.38
N LEU A 74 0.76 -12.69 2.57
CA LEU A 74 0.86 -11.98 3.84
C LEU A 74 2.07 -11.02 3.85
N GLY A 75 1.83 -9.75 4.18
CA GLY A 75 2.85 -8.71 4.23
C GLY A 75 3.24 -8.12 2.88
N SER A 76 2.61 -8.51 1.77
CA SER A 76 2.79 -7.82 0.48
C SER A 76 2.38 -6.35 0.57
N ILE A 77 3.16 -5.50 -0.10
CA ILE A 77 2.94 -4.05 -0.20
C ILE A 77 2.51 -3.73 -1.63
N LEU A 78 1.43 -2.96 -1.76
CA LEU A 78 0.85 -2.55 -3.04
C LEU A 78 0.37 -1.10 -3.00
N PHE A 79 0.31 -0.46 -4.16
CA PHE A 79 -0.34 0.84 -4.30
C PHE A 79 -1.85 0.70 -4.53
N THR A 80 -2.59 1.74 -4.15
CA THR A 80 -4.05 1.79 -4.32
C THR A 80 -4.40 2.13 -5.77
N VAL A 81 -5.15 1.24 -6.42
CA VAL A 81 -5.66 1.46 -7.79
C VAL A 81 -6.72 2.55 -7.80
N GLN A 82 -6.57 3.51 -8.71
CA GLN A 82 -7.58 4.54 -9.00
C GLN A 82 -8.36 4.21 -10.26
N GLU A 83 -7.67 3.78 -11.30
CA GLU A 83 -8.25 3.46 -12.60
C GLU A 83 -7.45 2.34 -13.27
N GLU A 84 -8.13 1.49 -14.03
CA GLU A 84 -7.52 0.50 -14.91
C GLU A 84 -8.06 0.74 -16.32
N ASN A 85 -7.15 0.96 -17.28
CA ASN A 85 -7.50 1.20 -18.68
C ASN A 85 -6.46 0.59 -19.63
N ASP A 86 -6.66 0.75 -20.94
CA ASP A 86 -5.81 0.17 -21.98
C ASP A 86 -4.34 0.64 -21.92
N TRP A 87 -4.05 1.75 -21.22
CA TRP A 87 -2.71 2.31 -21.05
C TRP A 87 -1.99 1.79 -19.80
N GLY A 88 -2.71 1.10 -18.92
CA GLY A 88 -2.17 0.48 -17.71
C GLY A 88 -3.03 0.74 -16.47
N THR A 89 -2.44 0.45 -15.31
CA THR A 89 -3.09 0.64 -14.02
C THR A 89 -2.61 1.95 -13.40
N LEU A 90 -3.49 2.94 -13.30
CA LEU A 90 -3.24 4.20 -12.61
C LEU A 90 -3.39 3.99 -11.10
N VAL A 91 -2.35 4.32 -10.35
CA VAL A 91 -2.31 4.15 -8.90
C VAL A 91 -2.05 5.46 -8.18
N SER A 92 -2.53 5.56 -6.95
CA SER A 92 -2.22 6.66 -6.03
C SER A 92 -1.04 6.31 -5.12
N PRO A 93 -0.36 7.32 -4.53
CA PRO A 93 0.77 7.09 -3.62
C PRO A 93 0.37 6.41 -2.30
N ASP A 94 -0.93 6.27 -2.03
CA ASP A 94 -1.45 5.52 -0.88
C ASP A 94 -1.09 4.05 -1.03
N PHE A 95 -0.32 3.53 -0.07
CA PHE A 95 0.06 2.12 -0.06
C PHE A 95 -0.84 1.32 0.87
N GLN A 96 -0.90 0.03 0.60
CA GLN A 96 -1.59 -0.94 1.43
C GLN A 96 -0.66 -2.11 1.74
N ILE A 97 -0.83 -2.71 2.91
CA ILE A 97 -0.08 -3.89 3.36
C ILE A 97 -1.07 -5.00 3.71
N LEU A 98 -0.92 -6.17 3.09
CA LEU A 98 -1.80 -7.32 3.35
C LEU A 98 -1.57 -7.91 4.75
N LEU A 99 -2.65 -8.12 5.51
CA LEU A 99 -2.63 -8.77 6.83
C LEU A 99 -3.12 -10.22 6.82
N ALA A 100 -3.48 -10.74 5.64
CA ALA A 100 -3.81 -12.14 5.41
C ALA A 100 -3.35 -12.55 4.00
N ASP A 101 -3.15 -13.85 3.79
CA ASP A 101 -2.89 -14.36 2.44
C ASP A 101 -4.14 -14.16 1.55
N PRO A 102 -3.97 -13.54 0.38
CA PRO A 102 -5.09 -13.32 -0.52
C PRO A 102 -5.53 -14.62 -1.16
N GLN A 103 -6.85 -14.86 -1.17
CA GLN A 103 -7.47 -15.92 -1.98
C GLN A 103 -7.81 -15.39 -3.38
N TRP A 104 -6.93 -14.56 -3.94
CA TRP A 104 -7.11 -14.00 -5.28
C TRP A 104 -6.61 -14.98 -6.33
N ASP A 105 -7.23 -14.94 -7.50
CA ASP A 105 -6.65 -15.59 -8.67
C ASP A 105 -5.30 -14.92 -8.93
N THR A 106 -4.21 -15.69 -9.03
CA THR A 106 -2.82 -15.22 -8.97
C THR A 106 -2.42 -14.26 -10.09
N ASN A 107 -3.35 -13.98 -11.02
CA ASN A 107 -3.15 -13.17 -12.21
C ASN A 107 -3.61 -11.70 -12.06
N ILE A 108 -4.10 -11.26 -10.89
CA ILE A 108 -4.85 -9.98 -10.80
C ILE A 108 -4.24 -8.94 -9.83
N VAL A 109 -2.97 -9.07 -9.43
CA VAL A 109 -2.36 -8.01 -8.60
C VAL A 109 -1.07 -7.48 -9.20
N ASN A 110 -1.23 -6.63 -10.20
CA ASN A 110 -0.14 -6.00 -10.93
C ASN A 110 0.57 -4.90 -10.12
N THR A 111 0.00 -4.46 -8.99
CA THR A 111 0.52 -3.32 -8.22
C THR A 111 1.33 -3.70 -6.97
N ILE A 112 1.63 -4.99 -6.77
CA ILE A 112 2.51 -5.42 -5.69
C ILE A 112 3.96 -5.17 -6.08
N PHE A 113 4.71 -4.47 -5.25
CA PHE A 113 6.10 -4.13 -5.53
C PHE A 113 7.05 -4.51 -4.39
N GLY A 114 6.51 -4.91 -3.23
CA GLY A 114 7.32 -5.15 -2.03
C GLY A 114 6.68 -6.12 -1.06
N HIS A 115 7.45 -6.45 -0.02
CA HIS A 115 6.98 -7.23 1.12
C HIS A 115 7.65 -6.75 2.40
N VAL A 116 6.92 -6.83 3.51
CA VAL A 116 7.46 -6.59 4.84
C VAL A 116 8.42 -7.71 5.22
N VAL A 117 9.70 -7.38 5.41
CA VAL A 117 10.75 -8.34 5.82
C VAL A 117 10.91 -8.38 7.34
N VAL A 118 10.72 -7.24 8.01
CA VAL A 118 10.89 -7.06 9.46
C VAL A 118 9.74 -6.20 9.99
N GLY A 119 9.30 -6.45 11.22
CA GLY A 119 8.32 -5.58 11.91
C GLY A 119 6.86 -5.88 11.63
N PHE A 120 6.52 -7.03 11.03
CA PHE A 120 5.12 -7.41 10.77
C PHE A 120 4.28 -7.48 12.07
N ASN A 121 4.89 -7.84 13.20
CA ASN A 121 4.27 -7.82 14.53
C ASN A 121 3.78 -6.42 14.95
N VAL A 122 4.38 -5.35 14.43
CA VAL A 122 3.90 -3.98 14.66
C VAL A 122 2.58 -3.79 13.92
N LEU A 123 2.49 -4.20 12.66
CA LEU A 123 1.27 -4.11 11.86
C LEU A 123 0.11 -4.90 12.49
N ASP A 124 0.38 -6.11 12.99
CA ASP A 124 -0.62 -6.92 13.71
C ASP A 124 -1.11 -6.28 15.02
N ARG A 125 -0.29 -5.45 15.67
CA ARG A 125 -0.75 -4.67 16.84
C ARG A 125 -1.61 -3.49 16.41
N ILE A 126 -1.23 -2.78 15.34
CA ILE A 126 -1.99 -1.65 14.83
C ILE A 126 -3.36 -2.12 14.32
N SER A 127 -3.45 -3.28 13.67
CA SER A 127 -4.70 -3.84 13.15
C SER A 127 -5.77 -4.08 14.23
N LYS A 128 -5.34 -4.27 15.49
CA LYS A 128 -6.20 -4.52 16.66
C LYS A 128 -6.63 -3.25 17.37
N ILE A 129 -6.12 -2.08 16.98
CA ILE A 129 -6.55 -0.80 17.53
C ILE A 129 -7.98 -0.56 17.05
N GLN A 130 -8.93 -0.58 17.98
CA GLN A 130 -10.32 -0.22 17.68
C GLN A 130 -10.38 1.28 17.40
N LEU A 131 -10.55 1.64 16.13
CA LEU A 131 -10.91 2.99 15.72
C LEU A 131 -12.34 3.27 16.21
N THR A 132 -12.48 3.72 17.45
CA THR A 132 -13.75 4.27 17.92
C THR A 132 -13.81 5.73 17.49
N ASN A 133 -14.99 6.20 17.06
CA ASN A 133 -15.18 7.60 16.59
C ASN A 133 -14.74 8.67 17.62
N ALA A 134 -14.52 8.29 18.89
CA ALA A 134 -14.10 9.16 19.98
C ALA A 134 -12.56 9.23 20.18
N THR A 135 -11.79 8.27 19.69
CA THR A 135 -10.31 8.29 19.75
C THR A 135 -9.75 8.29 18.33
N LYS A 136 -9.28 9.46 17.91
CA LYS A 136 -8.51 9.66 16.67
C LYS A 136 -7.07 9.13 16.86
N ASP A 137 -6.92 7.93 17.42
CA ASP A 137 -5.62 7.31 17.63
C ASP A 137 -5.16 6.71 16.31
N PHE A 138 -4.77 7.59 15.40
CA PHE A 138 -4.09 7.22 14.17
C PHE A 138 -2.64 6.95 14.51
N VAL A 139 -2.11 5.83 14.00
CA VAL A 139 -0.67 5.59 14.04
C VAL A 139 -0.05 6.43 12.95
N THR A 140 0.99 7.17 13.30
CA THR A 140 1.67 8.08 12.38
C THR A 140 3.07 7.55 12.09
N ILE A 141 3.51 7.68 10.84
CA ILE A 141 4.90 7.42 10.46
C ILE A 141 5.75 8.56 11.01
N VAL A 142 6.51 8.30 12.07
CA VAL A 142 7.40 9.30 12.72
C VAL A 142 8.79 9.36 12.10
N GLU A 143 9.15 8.33 11.32
CA GLU A 143 10.42 8.22 10.61
C GLU A 143 10.26 7.23 9.45
N CYS A 144 10.84 7.55 8.29
CA CYS A 144 10.91 6.67 7.13
C CYS A 144 12.12 7.05 6.25
N GLY A 145 12.65 6.09 5.50
CA GLY A 145 13.85 6.27 4.67
C GLY A 145 14.34 4.94 4.10
N VAL A 146 15.58 4.93 3.60
CA VAL A 146 16.27 3.74 3.09
C VAL A 146 17.24 3.23 4.16
N ILE A 147 17.30 1.91 4.36
CA ILE A 147 18.19 1.21 5.31
C ILE A 147 19.33 0.54 4.54
#